data_AF-A0A9R0Z1J6-F1
#
_entry.id   AF-A0A9R0Z1J6-F1
#
_cell.length_a   1.000
_cell.length_b   1.000
_cell.length_c   1.000
_cell.angle_alpha   90.00
_cell.angle_beta   90.00
_cell.angle_gamma   90.00
#
_symmetry.space_group_name_H-M   'P 1'
#
loop_
_entity.id
_entity.type
_entity.pdbx_description
1 polymer ?
#
loop_
_entity_poly.entity_id
_entity_poly.type
_entity_poly.pdbx_seq_one_letter_code
_entity_poly.pdbx_strand_id
1 'polypeptide(L)' 'MIPGLQSFPGDVIHCSSYKSGKSYYGMNVLVVGSGNSGMEIAYDLAAHGANTSIIIRSPVCTHTRYYFWTWKH' A
#
# COMPACT_ATOMS: atom_id res chain seq x y z
N MET A 1 16.43 -4.61 6.25
CA MET A 1 16.94 -4.24 4.91
C MET A 1 16.66 -5.40 3.97
N ILE A 2 16.07 -5.16 2.78
CA ILE A 2 15.76 -6.22 1.80
C ILE A 2 17.02 -6.44 0.95
N PRO A 3 17.58 -7.67 0.87
CA PRO A 3 18.72 -7.97 0.00
C PRO A 3 18.40 -7.63 -1.46
N GLY A 4 19.32 -6.99 -2.18
CA GLY A 4 19.14 -6.62 -3.60
C GLY A 4 18.32 -5.34 -3.85
N LEU A 5 17.80 -4.69 -2.79
CA LEU A 5 17.05 -3.43 -2.93
C LEU A 5 17.94 -2.26 -3.40
N GLN A 6 19.23 -2.28 -3.05
CA GLN A 6 20.20 -1.25 -3.47
C GLN A 6 20.50 -1.29 -4.96
N SER A 7 20.33 -2.44 -5.61
CA SER A 7 20.53 -2.62 -7.06
C SER A 7 19.21 -2.53 -7.83
N PHE A 8 18.08 -2.27 -7.16
CA PHE A 8 16.81 -2.12 -7.84
C PHE A 8 16.81 -0.78 -8.59
N PRO A 9 16.57 -0.77 -9.91
CA PRO A 9 16.68 0.45 -10.72
C PRO A 9 15.50 1.42 -10.53
N GLY A 10 14.42 0.98 -9.87
CA GLY A 10 13.26 1.82 -9.59
C GLY A 10 13.32 2.50 -8.24
N ASP A 11 12.38 3.44 -8.02
CA ASP A 11 12.28 4.16 -6.77
C ASP A 11 11.79 3.27 -5.63
N VAL A 12 12.44 3.42 -4.47
CA VAL A 12 12.07 2.72 -3.25
C VAL A 12 11.89 3.76 -2.15
N ILE A 13 10.65 3.89 -1.69
CA ILE A 13 10.31 4.81 -0.60
C ILE A 13 9.67 4.06 0.57
N HIS A 14 9.84 4.60 1.77
CA HIS A 14 9.10 4.13 2.95
C HIS A 14 7.69 4.75 2.95
N CYS A 15 6.73 4.07 3.59
CA CYS A 15 5.34 4.55 3.69
C CYS A 15 5.24 5.95 4.34
N SER A 16 6.15 6.30 5.24
CA SER A 16 6.21 7.64 5.86
C SER A 16 6.54 8.76 4.87
N SER A 17 7.15 8.44 3.73
CA SER A 17 7.50 9.38 2.67
C SER A 17 6.47 9.39 1.54
N TYR A 18 5.48 8.49 1.58
CA TYR A 18 4.38 8.46 0.63
C TYR A 18 3.44 9.65 0.84
N LYS A 19 2.99 10.26 -0.25
CA LYS A 19 2.08 11.43 -0.21
C LYS A 19 0.77 11.19 -0.95
N SER A 20 0.83 10.62 -2.16
CA SER A 20 -0.35 10.38 -3.00
C SER A 20 -0.05 9.42 -4.14
N GLY A 21 -1.06 8.65 -4.53
CA GLY A 21 -1.02 7.70 -5.65
C GLY A 21 -0.93 8.37 -7.01
N LYS A 22 -1.27 9.67 -7.11
CA LYS A 22 -1.25 10.44 -8.37
C LYS A 22 0.09 10.42 -9.08
N SER A 23 1.18 10.45 -8.32
CA SER A 23 2.54 10.41 -8.88
C SER A 23 2.90 9.09 -9.54
N TYR A 24 2.08 8.04 -9.36
CA TYR A 24 2.31 6.69 -9.83
C TYR A 24 1.32 6.24 -10.91
N TYR A 25 0.56 7.16 -11.51
CA TYR A 25 -0.40 6.85 -12.56
C TYR A 25 0.27 6.06 -13.71
N GLY A 26 -0.29 4.91 -14.07
CA GLY A 26 0.24 4.04 -15.12
C GLY A 26 1.55 3.32 -14.79
N MET A 27 2.11 3.51 -13.59
CA MET A 27 3.33 2.82 -13.15
C MET A 27 3.01 1.47 -12.51
N ASN A 28 3.97 0.55 -12.56
CA ASN A 28 3.91 -0.70 -11.81
C ASN A 28 4.46 -0.47 -10.39
N VAL A 29 3.63 -0.64 -9.37
CA VAL A 29 4.00 -0.37 -7.97
C VAL A 29 3.80 -1.61 -7.12
N LEU A 30 4.84 -1.97 -6.37
CA LEU A 30 4.83 -3.10 -5.44
C LEU A 30 4.82 -2.60 -4.00
N VAL A 31 3.74 -2.86 -3.27
CA VAL A 31 3.63 -2.58 -1.84
C VAL A 31 4.07 -3.80 -1.05
N VAL A 32 5.09 -3.63 -0.20
CA VAL A 32 5.64 -4.69 0.64
C VAL A 32 5.18 -4.51 2.09
N GLY A 33 4.37 -5.45 2.59
CA GLY A 33 3.84 -5.44 3.95
C GLY A 33 2.32 -5.20 3.99
N SER A 34 1.68 -5.79 5.00
CA SER A 34 0.23 -5.89 5.12
C SER A 34 -0.33 -5.22 6.38
N GLY A 35 0.37 -4.22 6.92
CA GLY A 35 -0.21 -3.34 7.94
C GLY A 35 -1.28 -2.43 7.32
N ASN A 36 -2.08 -1.77 8.16
CA ASN A 36 -3.14 -0.85 7.70
C ASN A 36 -2.62 0.16 6.66
N SER A 37 -1.48 0.79 6.93
CA SER A 37 -0.87 1.76 6.01
C SER A 37 -0.49 1.15 4.65
N GLY A 38 -0.06 -0.11 4.62
CA GLY A 38 0.25 -0.79 3.34
C GLY A 38 -1.00 -1.00 2.50
N MET A 39 -2.11 -1.38 3.14
CA MET A 39 -3.40 -1.55 2.45
C MET A 39 -3.98 -0.22 1.97
N GLU A 40 -3.93 0.83 2.80
CA GLU A 40 -4.38 2.18 2.43
C GLU A 40 -3.58 2.74 1.25
N ILE A 41 -2.26 2.59 1.26
CA ILE A 41 -1.39 3.01 0.15
C ILE A 41 -1.70 2.20 -1.11
N ALA A 42 -1.88 0.88 -1.01
CA ALA A 42 -2.20 0.05 -2.16
C ALA A 42 -3.55 0.44 -2.78
N TYR A 43 -4.54 0.76 -1.94
CA TYR A 43 -5.83 1.26 -2.39
C TYR A 43 -5.69 2.62 -3.08
N ASP A 44 -4.97 3.58 -2.49
CA ASP A 44 -4.78 4.91 -3.06
C ASP A 44 -4.04 4.87 -4.41
N LEU A 45 -3.04 3.99 -4.54
CA LEU A 45 -2.34 3.72 -5.81
C LEU A 45 -3.28 3.18 -6.89
N ALA A 46 -4.07 2.15 -6.56
CA ALA A 46 -5.02 1.56 -7.50
C ALA A 46 -6.12 2.56 -7.90
N ALA A 47 -6.63 3.35 -6.94
CA ALA A 47 -7.63 4.39 -7.18
C ALA A 47 -7.11 5.50 -8.11
N HIS A 48 -5.80 5.75 -8.10
CA HIS A 48 -5.13 6.71 -8.99
C HIS A 48 -4.54 6.07 -10.25
N GLY A 49 -4.96 4.86 -10.62
CA GLY A 49 -4.60 4.23 -11.90
C GLY A 49 -3.18 3.65 -11.97
N ALA A 50 -2.52 3.42 -10.84
CA ALA A 50 -1.28 2.66 -10.80
C ALA A 50 -1.57 1.14 -10.88
N ASN A 51 -0.74 0.40 -11.58
CA ASN A 51 -0.80 -1.06 -11.59
C ASN A 51 -0.16 -1.60 -10.29
N THR A 52 -1.01 -1.89 -9.32
CA THR A 52 -0.59 -2.10 -7.93
C THR A 52 -0.56 -3.60 -7.56
N SER A 53 0.52 -4.06 -6.96
CA SER A 53 0.68 -5.41 -6.41
C SER A 53 1.06 -5.36 -4.92
N ILE A 54 0.61 -6.33 -4.13
CA ILE A 54 0.88 -6.40 -2.69
C ILE A 54 1.59 -7.71 -2.35
N ILE A 55 2.70 -7.64 -1.61
CA ILE A 55 3.38 -8.81 -1.03
C ILE A 55 3.21 -8.82 0.49
N ILE A 56 2.72 -9.95 1.00
CA ILE A 56 2.47 -10.20 2.42
C ILE A 56 3.39 -11.34 2.87
N ARG A 57 4.26 -11.08 3.86
CA ARG A 57 5.26 -12.07 4.33
C ARG A 57 4.89 -12.81 5.63
N SER A 58 3.84 -12.38 6.33
CA SER A 58 3.39 -12.95 7.61
C SER A 58 1.87 -12.97 7.67
N PRO A 59 1.24 -13.84 8.49
CA PRO A 59 -0.21 -13.83 8.67
C PRO A 59 -0.65 -12.44 9.13
N VAL A 60 -1.57 -11.88 8.36
CA VAL A 60 -2.20 -10.59 8.60
C VAL A 60 -2.99 -10.65 9.89
N CYS A 61 -2.54 -9.95 10.94
CA CYS A 61 -3.45 -9.53 12.00
C CYS A 61 -4.24 -8.33 11.49
N THR A 62 -5.22 -8.56 10.62
CA THR A 62 -6.23 -7.56 10.27
C THR A 62 -7.17 -7.36 11.47
N HIS A 63 -6.67 -6.70 12.53
CA HIS A 63 -7.59 -6.11 13.52
C HIS A 63 -8.18 -4.83 12.94
N THR A 64 -8.97 -5.00 11.90
CA THR A 64 -9.67 -3.94 11.20
C THR A 64 -10.98 -3.68 11.96
N ARG A 65 -10.96 -2.78 12.95
CA ARG A 65 -12.20 -2.27 13.55
C ARG A 65 -12.83 -1.22 12.63
N TYR A 66 -13.58 -1.65 11.62
CA TYR A 66 -14.59 -0.77 11.02
C TYR A 66 -15.88 -0.89 11.84
N TYR A 67 -16.08 0.02 12.79
CA TYR A 67 -17.41 0.21 13.39
C TYR A 67 -18.25 1.05 12.43
N PHE A 68 -19.08 0.41 11.62
CA PHE A 68 -20.16 1.09 10.91
C PHE A 68 -21.42 1.04 11.78
N TRP A 69 -21.70 2.12 12.51
CA TRP A 69 -23.01 2.36 13.09
C TRP A 69 -23.86 3.12 12.05
N THR A 70 -24.68 2.41 11.30
CA THR A 70 -25.76 3.04 10.54
C THR A 70 -27.04 2.87 11.35
N TRP A 71 -27.55 3.96 11.91
CA TRP A 71 -28.86 3.99 12.56
C TRP A 71 -29.82 4.76 11.67
N LYS A 72 -31.02 4.22 11.49
CA LYS A 72 -32.12 4.83 10.76
C LYS A 72 -33.27 5.00 11.75
N HIS A 73 -33.70 6.24 11.97
CA HIS A 73 -35.08 6.52 12.39
C HIS A 73 -35.90 6.80 11.14
#